data_AF-A0A3D3ZF46-F1
#
_entry.id   AF-A0A3D3ZF46-F1
#
_cell.length_a   1.000
_cell.length_b   1.000
_cell.length_c   1.000
_cell.angle_alpha   90.00
_cell.angle_beta   90.00
_cell.angle_gamma   90.00
#
_symmetry.space_group_name_H-M   'P 1'
#
loop_
_entity.id
_entity.type
_entity.pdbx_description
1 polymer ?
#
loop_
_entity_poly.entity_id
_entity_poly.type
_entity_poly.pdbx_seq_one_letter_code
_entity_poly.pdbx_strand_id
1 'polypeptide(L)'
;KKELDEAQVELEKAEREYNLEVMARLRYGTIPELERRITDMESKLINLQSARMLKEEVDSEDIAEIVSKWTHIPVSKLLEAEVQKLLTMEDKLRNRVVGQEMALQVVSDAIRRSRAGLQDPHRPLASFLFLGPTGVGKTELARALAEFLFDDEQAMVRIDMSEYMEKHSVSRLIGAPPGYIGYDEGGQLTEAVRRHPYSVVLLDEIEKAAPEVFNVLLQLLDDGRLTDGQGRTVDFKNTLIVMTSNVGNLWLHEYDGMDEDEIQRTVRQRLREEGFRPEFVNRIDEVIIFHQISREQMKNIVDIQVNRLRPRLDERHITLHLSEGVKDLLANEGYDPQFGARPLKRIIQKEVENRIARAILDGTIRDGSTLNFDAQDGKLVMEVEQ
;
A
#
# COMPACT_ATOMS: atom_id res chain seq x y z
N LYS A 1 4.81 -39.18 18.59
CA LYS A 1 4.20 -37.84 18.47
C LYS A 1 2.71 -37.91 18.84
N LYS A 2 1.85 -38.58 18.07
CA LYS A 2 0.42 -38.76 18.43
C LYS A 2 0.15 -39.23 19.88
N GLU A 3 0.84 -40.28 20.36
CA GLU A 3 0.69 -40.76 21.75
C GLU A 3 1.13 -39.73 22.80
N LEU A 4 2.08 -38.85 22.48
CA LEU A 4 2.52 -37.76 23.36
C LEU A 4 1.44 -36.67 23.44
N ASP A 5 0.86 -36.31 22.30
CA ASP A 5 -0.23 -35.32 22.23
C ASP A 5 -1.47 -35.83 23.01
N GLU A 6 -1.81 -37.11 22.86
CA GLU A 6 -2.90 -37.75 23.62
C GLU A 6 -2.62 -37.73 25.13
N ALA A 7 -1.39 -38.03 25.55
CA ALA A 7 -0.98 -37.98 26.96
C ALA A 7 -0.98 -36.56 27.54
N GLN A 8 -0.64 -35.53 26.75
CA GLN A 8 -0.72 -34.13 27.15
C GLN A 8 -2.17 -33.66 27.32
N VAL A 9 -3.06 -34.04 26.40
CA VAL A 9 -4.50 -33.77 26.51
C VAL A 9 -5.10 -34.49 27.73
N GLU A 10 -4.70 -35.73 28.00
CA GLU A 10 -5.14 -36.47 29.19
C GLU A 10 -4.62 -35.82 30.49
N LEU A 11 -3.41 -35.26 30.48
CA LEU A 11 -2.87 -34.50 31.62
C LEU A 11 -3.67 -33.23 31.88
N GLU A 12 -3.99 -32.44 30.86
CA GLU A 12 -4.84 -31.25 31.00
C GLU A 12 -6.23 -31.59 31.55
N LYS A 13 -6.80 -32.72 31.11
CA LYS A 13 -8.08 -33.22 31.61
C LYS A 13 -7.99 -33.63 33.08
N ALA A 14 -6.93 -34.36 33.45
CA ALA A 14 -6.68 -34.76 34.84
C ALA A 14 -6.44 -33.55 35.76
N GLU A 15 -5.81 -32.48 35.26
CA GLU A 15 -5.66 -31.20 35.96
C GLU A 15 -7.00 -30.52 36.24
N ARG A 16 -7.90 -30.49 35.25
CA ARG A 16 -9.26 -29.94 35.41
C ARG A 16 -10.12 -30.74 36.39
N GLU A 17 -9.94 -32.06 36.42
CA GLU A 17 -10.67 -32.98 37.28
C GLU A 17 -10.02 -33.19 38.66
N TYR A 18 -8.90 -32.53 38.96
CA TYR A 18 -8.11 -32.69 40.19
C TYR A 18 -7.70 -34.14 40.49
N ASN A 19 -7.46 -34.94 39.45
CA ASN A 19 -7.03 -36.33 39.60
C ASN A 19 -5.50 -36.41 39.76
N LEU A 20 -5.04 -36.19 41.00
CA LEU A 20 -3.62 -36.11 41.35
C LEU A 20 -2.81 -37.37 41.01
N GLU A 21 -3.42 -38.55 41.05
CA GLU A 21 -2.75 -39.81 40.75
C GLU A 21 -2.45 -39.94 39.25
N VAL A 22 -3.44 -39.65 38.41
CA VAL A 22 -3.28 -39.65 36.95
C VAL A 22 -2.32 -38.54 36.50
N MET A 23 -2.41 -37.36 37.10
CA MET A 23 -1.47 -36.26 36.85
C MET A 23 -0.02 -36.67 37.14
N ALA A 24 0.25 -37.26 38.31
CA ALA A 24 1.60 -37.66 38.69
C ALA A 24 2.16 -38.74 37.74
N ARG A 25 1.34 -39.72 37.37
CA ARG A 25 1.73 -40.78 36.42
C ARG A 25 2.07 -40.23 35.04
N LEU A 26 1.23 -39.35 34.50
CA LEU A 26 1.45 -38.76 33.17
C LEU A 26 2.65 -37.81 33.17
N ARG A 27 2.72 -36.91 34.16
CA ARG A 27 3.74 -35.83 34.23
C ARG A 27 5.15 -36.34 34.52
N TYR A 28 5.29 -37.33 35.40
CA TYR A 28 6.61 -37.82 35.83
C TYR A 28 6.98 -39.20 35.24
N GLY A 29 6.05 -39.88 34.60
CA GLY A 29 6.28 -41.19 33.97
C GLY A 29 6.11 -41.15 32.46
N THR A 30 4.85 -41.14 32.01
CA THR A 30 4.50 -41.42 30.61
C THR A 30 5.00 -40.35 29.64
N ILE A 31 4.83 -39.06 29.94
CA ILE A 31 5.26 -37.96 29.06
C ILE A 31 6.80 -37.94 28.91
N PRO A 32 7.61 -37.94 29.99
CA PRO A 32 9.07 -37.99 29.88
C PRO A 32 9.60 -39.23 29.14
N GLU A 33 8.92 -40.38 29.27
CA GLU A 33 9.29 -41.61 28.55
C GLU A 33 9.02 -41.47 27.05
N LEU A 34 7.85 -40.96 26.67
CA LEU A 34 7.49 -40.72 25.27
C LEU A 34 8.39 -39.68 24.62
N GLU A 35 8.73 -38.60 25.33
CA GLU A 35 9.69 -37.59 24.87
C GLU A 35 11.07 -38.19 24.64
N ARG A 36 11.61 -38.96 25.61
CA ARG A 36 12.88 -39.68 25.41
C ARG A 36 12.83 -40.59 24.19
N ARG A 37 11.76 -41.36 24.03
CA ARG A 37 11.60 -42.31 22.93
C ARG A 37 11.51 -41.61 21.58
N ILE A 38 10.87 -40.45 21.50
CA ILE A 38 10.86 -39.60 20.30
C ILE A 38 12.28 -39.13 19.98
N THR A 39 12.99 -38.53 20.94
CA THR A 39 14.37 -38.05 20.74
C THR A 39 15.33 -39.17 20.31
N ASP A 40 15.18 -40.36 20.90
CA ASP A 40 16.01 -41.53 20.60
C ASP A 40 15.70 -42.10 19.20
N MET A 41 14.45 -41.99 18.73
CA MET A 41 14.05 -42.36 17.38
C MET A 41 14.47 -41.30 16.35
N GLU A 42 14.34 -40.01 16.64
CA GLU A 42 14.77 -38.91 15.77
C GLU A 42 16.29 -38.93 15.56
N SER A 43 17.06 -39.17 16.62
CA SER A 43 18.53 -39.33 16.52
C SER A 43 18.96 -40.58 15.74
N LYS A 44 18.21 -41.69 15.84
CA LYS A 44 18.41 -42.87 14.95
C LYS A 44 18.02 -42.55 13.51
N LEU A 45 17.01 -41.73 13.29
CA LEU A 45 16.55 -41.32 11.96
C LEU A 45 17.59 -40.44 11.25
N ILE A 46 18.17 -39.46 11.94
CA ILE A 46 19.23 -38.59 11.41
C ILE A 46 20.45 -39.41 10.96
N ASN A 47 20.84 -40.42 11.76
CA ASN A 47 21.93 -41.32 11.41
C ASN A 47 21.60 -42.24 10.22
N LEU A 48 20.31 -42.57 9.99
CA LEU A 48 19.85 -43.38 8.85
C LEU A 48 19.56 -42.55 7.58
N GLN A 49 19.24 -41.26 7.70
CA GLN A 49 18.96 -40.36 6.60
C GLN A 49 20.21 -40.07 5.74
N SER A 50 21.41 -40.23 6.28
CA SER A 50 22.65 -40.23 5.49
C SER A 50 22.75 -41.40 4.49
N ALA A 51 21.85 -42.40 4.57
CA ALA A 51 21.83 -43.59 3.71
C ALA A 51 20.55 -43.77 2.84
N ARG A 52 19.54 -42.88 2.91
CA ARG A 52 18.29 -43.01 2.11
C ARG A 52 17.73 -41.68 1.62
N MET A 53 17.33 -41.65 0.34
CA MET A 53 16.78 -40.53 -0.46
C MET A 53 15.37 -40.03 -0.05
N LEU A 54 14.93 -40.18 1.21
CA LEU A 54 13.61 -39.72 1.64
C LEU A 54 13.74 -38.48 2.53
N LYS A 55 13.38 -37.33 1.97
CA LYS A 55 13.31 -36.02 2.63
C LYS A 55 11.95 -35.90 3.32
N GLU A 56 11.92 -35.83 4.64
CA GLU A 56 10.68 -35.68 5.43
C GLU A 56 10.40 -34.22 5.84
N GLU A 57 11.37 -33.33 5.73
CA GLU A 57 11.20 -31.90 5.99
C GLU A 57 11.01 -31.13 4.68
N VAL A 58 9.97 -30.31 4.63
CA VAL A 58 9.73 -29.37 3.53
C VAL A 58 10.61 -28.16 3.78
N ASP A 59 11.54 -27.89 2.87
CA ASP A 59 12.37 -26.69 2.91
C ASP A 59 11.96 -25.64 1.86
N SER A 60 12.69 -24.53 1.82
CA SER A 60 12.43 -23.47 0.85
C SER A 60 12.59 -23.91 -0.61
N GLU A 61 13.40 -24.94 -0.88
CA GLU A 61 13.57 -25.48 -2.24
C GLU A 61 12.32 -26.25 -2.67
N ASP A 62 11.72 -27.03 -1.77
CA ASP A 62 10.48 -27.77 -2.03
C ASP A 62 9.31 -26.81 -2.29
N ILE A 63 9.21 -25.72 -1.50
CA ILE A 63 8.22 -24.66 -1.72
C ILE A 63 8.45 -23.96 -3.06
N ALA A 64 9.70 -23.63 -3.37
CA ALA A 64 10.07 -23.00 -4.63
C ALA A 64 9.69 -23.87 -5.84
N GLU A 65 9.88 -25.19 -5.77
CA GLU A 65 9.50 -26.11 -6.84
C GLU A 65 7.98 -26.12 -7.06
N ILE A 66 7.18 -26.14 -5.98
CA ILE A 66 5.72 -26.11 -6.08
C ILE A 66 5.21 -24.78 -6.64
N VAL A 67 5.72 -23.65 -6.16
CA VAL A 67 5.34 -22.32 -6.69
C VAL A 67 5.75 -22.20 -8.15
N SER A 68 6.93 -22.73 -8.52
CA SER A 68 7.39 -22.76 -9.90
C SER A 68 6.49 -23.63 -10.79
N LYS A 69 6.01 -24.77 -10.30
CA LYS A 69 5.05 -25.63 -11.02
C LYS A 69 3.69 -24.95 -11.20
N TRP A 70 3.19 -24.24 -10.20
CA TRP A 70 1.91 -23.53 -10.30
C TRP A 70 1.99 -22.35 -11.26
N THR A 71 3.05 -21.55 -11.14
CA THR A 71 3.24 -20.33 -11.96
C THR A 71 3.85 -20.61 -13.33
N HIS A 72 4.43 -21.79 -13.55
CA HIS A 72 5.25 -22.16 -14.71
C HIS A 72 6.52 -21.29 -14.90
N ILE A 73 6.96 -20.59 -13.84
CA ILE A 73 8.12 -19.70 -13.88
C ILE A 73 9.15 -20.18 -12.86
N PRO A 74 10.44 -20.39 -13.23
CA PRO A 74 11.50 -20.70 -12.29
C PRO A 74 11.63 -19.63 -11.20
N VAL A 75 11.78 -20.02 -9.92
CA VAL A 75 11.88 -19.06 -8.81
C VAL A 75 13.08 -18.12 -8.94
N SER A 76 14.20 -18.59 -9.49
CA SER A 76 15.34 -17.72 -9.83
C SER A 76 14.95 -16.61 -10.80
N LYS A 77 14.13 -16.91 -11.82
CA LYS A 77 13.60 -15.90 -12.75
C LYS A 77 12.60 -14.96 -12.09
N LEU A 78 11.81 -15.44 -11.12
CA LEU A 78 10.93 -14.57 -10.34
C LEU A 78 11.74 -13.55 -9.52
N LEU A 79 12.81 -13.99 -8.86
CA LEU A 79 13.70 -13.12 -8.08
C LEU A 79 14.46 -12.13 -8.96
N GLU A 80 15.02 -12.57 -10.08
CA GLU A 80 15.69 -11.68 -11.06
C GLU A 80 14.72 -10.62 -11.60
N ALA A 81 13.49 -11.03 -11.92
CA ALA A 81 12.44 -10.12 -12.38
C ALA A 81 12.04 -9.12 -11.29
N GLU A 82 11.94 -9.53 -10.03
CA GLU A 82 11.65 -8.65 -8.90
C GLU A 82 12.76 -7.61 -8.70
N VAL A 83 14.03 -8.01 -8.76
CA VAL A 83 15.17 -7.09 -8.66
C VAL A 83 15.14 -6.07 -9.80
N GLN A 84 14.97 -6.52 -11.05
CA GLN A 84 14.87 -5.59 -12.20
C GLN A 84 13.65 -4.68 -12.12
N LYS A 85 12.53 -5.18 -11.60
CA LYS A 85 11.33 -4.38 -11.31
C LYS A 85 11.71 -3.23 -10.36
N LEU A 86 12.35 -3.53 -9.23
CA LEU A 86 12.75 -2.54 -8.22
C LEU A 86 13.81 -1.53 -8.70
N LEU A 87 14.74 -1.96 -9.57
CA LEU A 87 15.76 -1.08 -10.15
C LEU A 87 15.19 -0.06 -11.15
N THR A 88 14.00 -0.33 -11.70
CA THR A 88 13.31 0.54 -12.66
C THR A 88 12.07 1.20 -12.05
N MET A 89 11.99 1.25 -10.72
CA MET A 89 10.79 1.69 -10.00
C MET A 89 10.40 3.12 -10.35
N GLU A 90 11.36 4.04 -10.32
CA GLU A 90 11.15 5.45 -10.63
C GLU A 90 10.53 5.63 -12.02
N ASP A 91 11.06 4.93 -13.03
CA ASP A 91 10.58 5.01 -14.40
C ASP A 91 9.13 4.52 -14.52
N LYS A 92 8.79 3.42 -13.83
CA LYS A 92 7.41 2.91 -13.83
C LYS A 92 6.45 3.83 -13.10
N LEU A 93 6.87 4.40 -11.96
CA LEU A 93 6.05 5.34 -11.20
C LEU A 93 5.86 6.66 -11.96
N ARG A 94 6.88 7.12 -12.71
CA ARG A 94 6.83 8.35 -13.51
C ARG A 94 5.78 8.31 -14.62
N ASN A 95 5.41 7.11 -15.10
CA ASN A 95 4.33 6.93 -16.07
C ASN A 95 2.95 7.32 -15.50
N ARG A 96 2.81 7.39 -14.16
CA ARG A 96 1.56 7.74 -13.48
C ARG A 96 1.65 9.05 -12.70
N VAL A 97 2.78 9.30 -12.05
CA VAL A 97 2.98 10.44 -11.15
C VAL A 97 3.90 11.44 -11.83
N VAL A 98 3.34 12.59 -12.19
CA VAL A 98 4.06 13.64 -12.94
C VAL A 98 4.63 14.68 -11.97
N GLY A 99 5.89 15.05 -12.18
CA GLY A 99 6.48 16.25 -11.58
C GLY A 99 6.97 16.13 -10.14
N GLN A 100 6.98 14.92 -9.58
CA GLN A 100 7.36 14.67 -8.19
C GLN A 100 8.64 13.81 -8.12
N GLU A 101 9.66 14.15 -8.92
CA GLU A 101 10.85 13.30 -9.10
C GLU A 101 11.57 12.98 -7.78
N MET A 102 11.71 13.97 -6.89
CA MET A 102 12.31 13.73 -5.57
C MET A 102 11.47 12.74 -4.74
N ALA A 103 10.14 12.87 -4.75
CA ALA A 103 9.27 11.93 -4.05
C ALA A 103 9.42 10.51 -4.60
N LEU A 104 9.53 10.35 -5.92
CA LEU A 104 9.73 9.04 -6.55
C LEU A 104 11.06 8.41 -6.14
N GLN A 105 12.14 9.19 -6.11
CA GLN A 105 13.46 8.72 -5.71
C GLN A 105 13.50 8.29 -4.24
N VAL A 106 13.05 9.16 -3.32
CA VAL A 106 13.05 8.85 -1.87
C VAL A 106 12.24 7.60 -1.55
N VAL A 107 11.05 7.48 -2.14
CA VAL A 107 10.19 6.30 -1.95
C VAL A 107 10.86 5.04 -2.50
N SER A 108 11.44 5.13 -3.70
CA SER A 108 12.08 3.99 -4.35
C SER A 108 13.30 3.50 -3.56
N ASP A 109 14.11 4.43 -3.05
CA ASP A 109 15.25 4.11 -2.19
C ASP A 109 14.83 3.45 -0.89
N ALA A 110 13.81 3.98 -0.20
CA ALA A 110 13.30 3.38 1.03
C ALA A 110 12.80 1.93 0.81
N ILE A 111 12.04 1.69 -0.27
CA ILE A 111 11.56 0.34 -0.59
C ILE A 111 12.72 -0.59 -0.98
N ARG A 112 13.71 -0.11 -1.74
CA ARG A 112 14.91 -0.90 -2.07
C ARG A 112 15.69 -1.27 -0.82
N ARG A 113 15.85 -0.36 0.15
CA ARG A 113 16.49 -0.67 1.44
C ARG A 113 15.74 -1.76 2.19
N SER A 114 14.40 -1.70 2.21
CA SER A 114 13.55 -2.74 2.80
C SER A 114 13.76 -4.11 2.14
N ARG A 115 13.66 -4.17 0.81
CA ARG A 115 13.79 -5.40 0.01
C ARG A 115 15.19 -5.99 0.03
N ALA A 116 16.21 -5.15 0.21
CA ALA A 116 17.60 -5.58 0.41
C ALA A 116 17.88 -6.12 1.83
N GLY A 117 16.90 -6.11 2.73
CA GLY A 117 17.06 -6.56 4.12
C GLY A 117 17.91 -5.60 4.97
N LEU A 118 18.02 -4.33 4.55
CA LEU A 118 18.80 -3.31 5.26
C LEU A 118 17.98 -2.54 6.31
N GLN A 119 16.67 -2.79 6.38
CA GLN A 119 15.78 -2.23 7.39
C GLN A 119 15.45 -3.25 8.49
N ASP A 120 14.91 -2.75 9.60
CA ASP A 120 14.46 -3.59 10.72
C ASP A 120 13.32 -4.53 10.27
N PRO A 121 13.48 -5.87 10.38
CA PRO A 121 12.46 -6.85 9.98
C PRO A 121 11.22 -6.86 10.89
N HIS A 122 11.21 -6.07 11.96
CA HIS A 122 10.05 -5.88 12.83
C HIS A 122 9.14 -4.74 12.40
N ARG A 123 9.58 -3.86 11.51
CA ARG A 123 8.79 -2.69 11.07
C ARG A 123 8.04 -2.97 9.76
N PRO A 124 7.05 -2.14 9.38
CA PRO A 124 6.45 -2.18 8.04
C PRO A 124 7.49 -2.03 6.93
N LEU A 125 7.14 -2.37 5.69
CA LEU A 125 8.06 -2.30 4.55
C LEU A 125 8.69 -0.91 4.41
N ALA A 126 7.90 0.13 4.56
CA ALA A 126 8.35 1.50 4.77
C ALA A 126 7.17 2.36 5.24
N SER A 127 7.49 3.51 5.82
CA SER A 127 6.53 4.48 6.31
C SER A 127 6.85 5.89 5.80
N PHE A 128 5.84 6.55 5.24
CA PHE A 128 5.99 7.85 4.60
C PHE A 128 4.98 8.88 5.10
N LEU A 129 5.42 10.12 5.25
CA LEU A 129 4.56 11.29 5.43
C LEU A 129 4.65 12.20 4.21
N PHE A 130 3.60 12.21 3.39
CA PHE A 130 3.48 13.04 2.20
C PHE A 130 2.87 14.39 2.56
N LEU A 131 3.68 15.44 2.49
CA LEU A 131 3.29 16.82 2.76
C LEU A 131 3.09 17.57 1.44
N GLY A 132 2.03 18.35 1.31
CA GLY A 132 1.87 19.26 0.16
C GLY A 132 0.43 19.68 -0.08
N PRO A 133 0.15 20.43 -1.16
CA PRO A 133 -1.20 20.86 -1.49
C PRO A 133 -2.12 19.69 -1.87
N THR A 134 -3.42 19.95 -2.03
CA THR A 134 -4.33 18.93 -2.58
C THR A 134 -4.15 18.80 -4.09
N GLY A 135 -4.38 17.60 -4.63
CA GLY A 135 -4.37 17.38 -6.09
C GLY A 135 -2.99 17.40 -6.76
N VAL A 136 -1.89 17.34 -5.99
CA VAL A 136 -0.50 17.31 -6.52
C VAL A 136 0.06 15.91 -6.79
N GLY A 137 -0.67 14.85 -6.41
CA GLY A 137 -0.28 13.46 -6.70
C GLY A 137 0.00 12.56 -5.50
N LYS A 138 -0.14 13.03 -4.25
CA LYS A 138 0.09 12.23 -3.03
C LYS A 138 -0.63 10.87 -3.04
N THR A 139 -1.95 10.90 -3.27
CA THR A 139 -2.78 9.69 -3.36
C THR A 139 -2.51 8.88 -4.64
N GLU A 140 -2.11 9.53 -5.74
CA GLU A 140 -1.79 8.81 -6.98
C GLU A 140 -0.49 8.02 -6.81
N LEU A 141 0.50 8.56 -6.11
CA LEU A 141 1.72 7.82 -5.77
C LEU A 141 1.41 6.60 -4.90
N ALA A 142 0.55 6.74 -3.89
CA ALA A 142 0.13 5.59 -3.07
C ALA A 142 -0.53 4.48 -3.91
N ARG A 143 -1.41 4.84 -4.86
CA ARG A 143 -2.02 3.86 -5.79
C ARG A 143 -1.01 3.25 -6.74
N ALA A 144 -0.10 4.06 -7.29
CA ALA A 144 0.96 3.59 -8.18
C ALA A 144 1.88 2.60 -7.45
N LEU A 145 2.15 2.82 -6.16
CA LEU A 145 2.90 1.89 -5.32
C LEU A 145 2.13 0.59 -5.04
N ALA A 146 0.81 0.66 -4.84
CA ALA A 146 -0.02 -0.54 -4.67
C ALA A 146 0.02 -1.43 -5.92
N GLU A 147 -0.22 -0.83 -7.09
CA GLU A 147 -0.09 -1.53 -8.38
C GLU A 147 1.33 -2.04 -8.60
N PHE A 148 2.35 -1.21 -8.34
CA PHE A 148 3.73 -1.60 -8.60
C PHE A 148 4.20 -2.73 -7.66
N LEU A 149 3.89 -2.69 -6.37
CA LEU A 149 4.40 -3.66 -5.40
C LEU A 149 3.56 -4.94 -5.33
N PHE A 150 2.25 -4.81 -5.52
CA PHE A 150 1.28 -5.88 -5.26
C PHE A 150 0.49 -6.27 -6.51
N ASP A 151 0.82 -5.71 -7.67
CA ASP A 151 0.20 -5.97 -8.98
C ASP A 151 -1.32 -5.72 -8.98
N ASP A 152 -1.81 -4.91 -8.04
CA ASP A 152 -3.22 -4.54 -7.89
C ASP A 152 -3.37 -3.14 -7.27
N GLU A 153 -4.02 -2.21 -7.99
CA GLU A 153 -4.37 -0.89 -7.44
C GLU A 153 -5.33 -0.96 -6.23
N GLN A 154 -6.13 -2.03 -6.15
CA GLN A 154 -7.06 -2.27 -5.05
C GLN A 154 -6.38 -2.85 -3.82
N ALA A 155 -5.09 -3.24 -3.89
CA ALA A 155 -4.25 -3.55 -2.74
C ALA A 155 -3.87 -2.28 -1.95
N MET A 156 -4.82 -1.37 -1.79
CA MET A 156 -4.70 -0.14 -1.01
C MET A 156 -5.86 -0.02 -0.04
N VAL A 157 -5.54 -0.01 1.25
CA VAL A 157 -6.49 0.27 2.33
C VAL A 157 -6.47 1.76 2.61
N ARG A 158 -7.50 2.48 2.15
CA ARG A 158 -7.62 3.93 2.36
C ARG A 158 -8.52 4.24 3.55
N ILE A 159 -8.03 5.07 4.46
CA ILE A 159 -8.76 5.54 5.63
C ILE A 159 -8.66 7.07 5.69
N ASP A 160 -9.81 7.74 5.73
CA ASP A 160 -9.90 9.19 5.87
C ASP A 160 -9.88 9.57 7.35
N MET A 161 -8.83 10.28 7.79
CA MET A 161 -8.66 10.63 9.20
C MET A 161 -9.64 11.72 9.67
N SER A 162 -10.35 12.39 8.76
CA SER A 162 -11.49 13.25 9.12
C SER A 162 -12.65 12.47 9.75
N GLU A 163 -12.77 11.16 9.49
CA GLU A 163 -13.73 10.30 10.19
C GLU A 163 -13.28 9.90 11.60
N TYR A 164 -12.03 10.20 11.95
CA TYR A 164 -11.35 9.77 13.17
C TYR A 164 -10.90 10.92 14.09
N MET A 165 -11.61 12.05 14.03
CA MET A 165 -11.31 13.26 14.81
C MET A 165 -11.64 13.14 16.31
N GLU A 166 -12.50 12.20 16.69
CA GLU A 166 -12.96 12.04 18.08
C GLU A 166 -12.27 10.85 18.75
N LYS A 167 -12.06 10.93 20.07
CA LYS A 167 -11.46 9.85 20.86
C LYS A 167 -12.11 8.48 20.67
N HIS A 168 -13.43 8.43 20.60
CA HIS A 168 -14.18 7.18 20.46
C HIS A 168 -14.07 6.56 19.06
N SER A 169 -13.57 7.29 18.06
CA SER A 169 -13.38 6.76 16.72
C SER A 169 -12.26 5.71 16.64
N VAL A 170 -11.31 5.71 17.57
CA VAL A 170 -10.20 4.75 17.59
C VAL A 170 -10.70 3.31 17.61
N SER A 171 -11.78 3.02 18.34
CA SER A 171 -12.36 1.67 18.37
C SER A 171 -12.94 1.25 17.01
N ARG A 172 -13.35 2.17 16.14
CA ARG A 172 -13.73 1.85 14.75
C ARG A 172 -12.51 1.50 13.89
N LEU A 173 -11.34 2.07 14.21
CA LEU A 173 -10.10 1.83 13.47
C LEU A 173 -9.54 0.44 13.75
N ILE A 174 -9.43 0.07 15.04
CA ILE A 174 -8.78 -1.17 15.48
C ILE A 174 -9.76 -2.26 15.94
N GLY A 175 -11.01 -1.92 16.22
CA GLY A 175 -12.02 -2.82 16.77
C GLY A 175 -12.34 -2.47 18.22
N ALA A 176 -13.60 -2.65 18.61
CA ALA A 176 -14.05 -2.41 19.98
C ALA A 176 -13.81 -3.63 20.87
N PRO A 177 -13.56 -3.44 22.19
CA PRO A 177 -13.47 -4.54 23.13
C PRO A 177 -14.84 -5.17 23.44
N PRO A 178 -14.88 -6.39 24.02
CA PRO A 178 -16.13 -7.04 24.39
C PRO A 178 -17.04 -6.14 25.24
N GLY A 179 -18.31 -6.01 24.85
CA GLY A 179 -19.31 -5.21 25.55
C GLY A 179 -19.46 -3.76 25.07
N TYR A 180 -18.74 -3.35 24.02
CA TYR A 180 -18.88 -2.04 23.37
C TYR A 180 -19.56 -2.14 22.00
N ILE A 181 -20.21 -1.05 21.56
CA ILE A 181 -20.82 -0.96 20.22
C ILE A 181 -19.71 -1.13 19.16
N GLY A 182 -19.95 -2.00 18.17
CA GLY A 182 -18.97 -2.33 17.11
C GLY A 182 -18.05 -3.51 17.44
N TYR A 183 -18.30 -4.26 18.52
CA TYR A 183 -17.51 -5.44 18.88
C TYR A 183 -17.43 -6.50 17.77
N ASP A 184 -18.57 -6.76 17.11
CA ASP A 184 -18.67 -7.78 16.05
C ASP A 184 -18.22 -7.29 14.67
N GLU A 185 -18.04 -5.97 14.48
CA GLU A 185 -17.69 -5.37 13.19
C GLU A 185 -16.17 -5.42 12.92
N GLY A 186 -15.35 -5.61 13.96
CA GLY A 186 -13.90 -5.53 13.88
C GLY A 186 -13.41 -4.10 13.61
N GLY A 187 -12.10 -3.91 13.48
CA GLY A 187 -11.53 -2.61 13.12
C GLY A 187 -11.40 -2.46 11.61
N GLN A 188 -11.70 -1.27 11.08
CA GLN A 188 -11.56 -0.99 9.66
C GLN A 188 -10.13 -1.23 9.17
N LEU A 189 -9.12 -0.84 9.93
CA LEU A 189 -7.72 -1.03 9.58
C LEU A 189 -7.27 -2.48 9.83
N THR A 190 -7.57 -3.00 11.03
CA THR A 190 -7.09 -4.32 11.45
C THR A 190 -7.71 -5.44 10.63
N GLU A 191 -9.01 -5.39 10.31
CA GLU A 191 -9.65 -6.41 9.45
C GLU A 191 -9.22 -6.30 7.99
N ALA A 192 -9.03 -5.08 7.46
CA ALA A 192 -8.57 -4.89 6.09
C ALA A 192 -7.17 -5.48 5.87
N VAL A 193 -6.23 -5.19 6.77
CA VAL A 193 -4.86 -5.73 6.68
C VAL A 193 -4.81 -7.22 7.03
N ARG A 194 -5.64 -7.70 7.97
CA ARG A 194 -5.75 -9.15 8.24
C ARG A 194 -6.19 -9.93 7.01
N ARG A 195 -7.09 -9.37 6.18
CA ARG A 195 -7.54 -9.99 4.93
C ARG A 195 -6.55 -9.79 3.77
N HIS A 196 -5.85 -8.65 3.75
CA HIS A 196 -4.89 -8.30 2.72
C HIS A 196 -3.57 -7.80 3.35
N PRO A 197 -2.71 -8.73 3.81
CA PRO A 197 -1.46 -8.38 4.51
C PRO A 197 -0.43 -7.67 3.63
N TYR A 198 -0.53 -7.85 2.31
CA TYR A 198 0.28 -7.19 1.29
C TYR A 198 -0.54 -6.04 0.71
N SER A 199 -0.41 -4.86 1.31
CA SER A 199 -1.19 -3.69 0.90
C SER A 199 -0.50 -2.38 1.25
N VAL A 200 -0.89 -1.32 0.53
CA VAL A 200 -0.58 0.07 0.89
C VAL A 200 -1.67 0.58 1.82
N VAL A 201 -1.32 0.94 3.06
CA VAL A 201 -2.23 1.59 4.00
C VAL A 201 -2.08 3.10 3.81
N LEU A 202 -3.12 3.74 3.28
CA LEU A 202 -3.18 5.18 3.07
C LEU A 202 -4.04 5.84 4.15
N LEU A 203 -3.40 6.60 5.03
CA LEU A 203 -4.03 7.44 6.05
C LEU A 203 -4.10 8.89 5.52
N ASP A 204 -5.27 9.28 5.03
CA ASP A 204 -5.47 10.59 4.38
C ASP A 204 -5.77 11.67 5.43
N GLU A 205 -5.18 12.87 5.27
CA GLU A 205 -5.38 14.02 6.17
C GLU A 205 -5.03 13.73 7.64
N ILE A 206 -3.86 13.13 7.88
CA ILE A 206 -3.44 12.64 9.20
C ILE A 206 -3.46 13.70 10.30
N GLU A 207 -3.32 14.98 9.96
CA GLU A 207 -3.44 16.10 10.89
C GLU A 207 -4.82 16.22 11.56
N LYS A 208 -5.86 15.60 11.00
CA LYS A 208 -7.23 15.63 11.55
C LYS A 208 -7.46 14.54 12.59
N ALA A 209 -6.60 13.52 12.66
CA ALA A 209 -6.80 12.39 13.55
C ALA A 209 -6.78 12.79 15.03
N ALA A 210 -7.59 12.12 15.84
CA ALA A 210 -7.54 12.28 17.29
C ALA A 210 -6.15 11.86 17.84
N PRO A 211 -5.67 12.48 18.94
CA PRO A 211 -4.39 12.11 19.55
C PRO A 211 -4.27 10.61 19.89
N GLU A 212 -5.37 9.96 20.25
CA GLU A 212 -5.40 8.53 20.53
C GLU A 212 -5.12 7.64 19.30
N VAL A 213 -5.40 8.11 18.08
CA VAL A 213 -5.04 7.41 16.84
C VAL A 213 -3.53 7.35 16.69
N PHE A 214 -2.82 8.45 16.97
CA PHE A 214 -1.35 8.48 16.88
C PHE A 214 -0.66 7.47 17.81
N ASN A 215 -1.24 7.18 18.98
CA ASN A 215 -0.71 6.16 19.88
C ASN A 215 -0.76 4.75 19.26
N VAL A 216 -1.85 4.45 18.54
CA VAL A 216 -1.99 3.20 17.79
C VAL A 216 -0.98 3.16 16.65
N LEU A 217 -0.86 4.26 15.90
CA LEU A 217 0.09 4.33 14.79
C LEU A 217 1.55 4.21 15.23
N LEU A 218 1.92 4.74 16.39
CA LEU A 218 3.25 4.55 16.99
C LEU A 218 3.56 3.06 17.18
N GLN A 219 2.63 2.30 17.76
CA GLN A 219 2.79 0.85 17.93
C GLN A 219 2.97 0.15 16.57
N LEU A 220 2.16 0.53 15.57
CA LEU A 220 2.27 -0.02 14.22
C LEU A 220 3.65 0.25 13.61
N LEU A 221 4.16 1.49 13.72
CA LEU A 221 5.42 1.92 13.11
C LEU A 221 6.66 1.32 13.80
N ASP A 222 6.57 1.00 15.09
CA ASP A 222 7.65 0.40 15.88
C ASP A 222 7.66 -1.13 15.78
N ASP A 223 6.52 -1.78 16.00
CA ASP A 223 6.45 -3.24 16.14
C ASP A 223 5.95 -3.95 14.86
N GLY A 224 5.54 -3.18 13.84
CA GLY A 224 4.97 -3.72 12.61
C GLY A 224 3.72 -4.55 12.87
N ARG A 225 3.02 -4.33 13.99
CA ARG A 225 1.90 -5.13 14.48
C ARG A 225 0.91 -4.25 15.24
N LEU A 226 -0.37 -4.61 15.16
CA LEU A 226 -1.42 -4.02 15.99
C LEU A 226 -2.24 -5.10 16.67
N THR A 227 -2.60 -4.87 17.92
CA THR A 227 -3.56 -5.71 18.63
C THR A 227 -4.94 -5.08 18.53
N ASP A 228 -5.91 -5.81 17.99
CA ASP A 228 -7.29 -5.36 17.87
C ASP A 228 -8.01 -5.35 19.24
N GLY A 229 -9.23 -4.79 19.26
CA GLY A 229 -10.05 -4.75 20.49
C GLY A 229 -10.40 -6.14 21.07
N GLN A 230 -10.25 -7.21 20.29
CA GLN A 230 -10.49 -8.60 20.71
C GLN A 230 -9.21 -9.29 21.23
N GLY A 231 -8.07 -8.60 21.22
CA GLY A 231 -6.78 -9.15 21.65
C GLY A 231 -6.05 -9.93 20.55
N ARG A 232 -6.50 -9.90 19.30
CA ARG A 232 -5.85 -10.57 18.18
C ARG A 232 -4.78 -9.65 17.59
N THR A 233 -3.59 -10.17 17.38
CA THR A 233 -2.49 -9.41 16.76
C THR A 233 -2.52 -9.56 15.25
N VAL A 234 -2.55 -8.43 14.55
CA VAL A 234 -2.49 -8.32 13.08
C VAL A 234 -1.08 -7.86 12.68
N ASP A 235 -0.52 -8.51 11.65
CA ASP A 235 0.83 -8.24 11.15
C ASP A 235 0.81 -7.23 10.00
N PHE A 236 1.64 -6.18 10.12
CA PHE A 236 1.79 -5.06 9.18
C PHE A 236 3.18 -5.05 8.52
N LYS A 237 4.06 -6.03 8.78
CA LYS A 237 5.43 -6.05 8.23
C LYS A 237 5.48 -6.06 6.70
N ASN A 238 4.44 -6.59 6.05
CA ASN A 238 4.31 -6.63 4.59
C ASN A 238 3.50 -5.46 4.02
N THR A 239 3.18 -4.45 4.84
CA THR A 239 2.43 -3.27 4.41
C THR A 239 3.35 -2.08 4.17
N LEU A 240 2.91 -1.19 3.27
CA LEU A 240 3.50 0.12 3.10
C LEU A 240 2.58 1.17 3.76
N ILE A 241 3.12 1.95 4.68
CA ILE A 241 2.33 2.96 5.41
C ILE A 241 2.53 4.32 4.76
N VAL A 242 1.47 4.90 4.22
CA VAL A 242 1.48 6.23 3.62
C VAL A 242 0.52 7.12 4.39
N MET A 243 1.03 8.22 4.91
CA MET A 243 0.23 9.26 5.53
C MET A 243 0.26 10.49 4.63
N THR A 244 -0.87 11.14 4.41
CA THR A 244 -0.91 12.42 3.69
C THR A 244 -1.26 13.54 4.65
N SER A 245 -0.68 14.71 4.42
CA SER A 245 -1.07 15.92 5.12
C SER A 245 -1.07 17.12 4.20
N ASN A 246 -1.97 18.07 4.47
CA ASN A 246 -2.03 19.36 3.78
C ASN A 246 -1.30 20.48 4.53
N VAL A 247 -0.79 20.18 5.72
CA VAL A 247 -0.15 21.11 6.66
C VAL A 247 1.07 21.85 6.06
N GLY A 248 1.72 21.28 5.05
CA GLY A 248 2.88 21.90 4.39
C GLY A 248 2.58 23.03 3.39
N ASN A 249 1.32 23.28 3.02
CA ASN A 249 1.00 24.18 1.90
C ASN A 249 1.43 25.64 2.10
N LEU A 250 1.47 26.12 3.35
CA LEU A 250 1.79 27.51 3.69
C LEU A 250 3.30 27.81 3.66
N TRP A 251 4.14 26.79 3.79
CA TRP A 251 5.59 26.97 3.97
C TRP A 251 6.41 26.62 2.73
N LEU A 252 5.78 26.08 1.68
CA LEU A 252 6.50 25.63 0.48
C LEU A 252 7.38 26.72 -0.16
N HIS A 253 6.94 27.97 -0.11
CA HIS A 253 7.70 29.12 -0.63
C HIS A 253 8.88 29.52 0.27
N GLU A 254 8.88 29.11 1.53
CA GLU A 254 9.95 29.42 2.48
C GLU A 254 11.20 28.56 2.24
N TYR A 255 11.08 27.47 1.47
CA TYR A 255 12.17 26.54 1.18
C TYR A 255 13.04 26.96 -0.01
N ASP A 256 12.64 27.98 -0.77
CA ASP A 256 13.37 28.43 -1.96
C ASP A 256 14.78 28.92 -1.58
N GLY A 257 15.80 28.22 -2.08
CA GLY A 257 17.21 28.54 -1.85
C GLY A 257 17.83 27.94 -0.59
N MET A 258 17.08 27.14 0.18
CA MET A 258 17.62 26.36 1.31
C MET A 258 18.30 25.08 0.82
N ASP A 259 19.28 24.59 1.60
CA ASP A 259 19.80 23.24 1.42
C ASP A 259 18.85 22.17 2.02
N GLU A 260 19.04 20.91 1.64
CA GLU A 260 18.16 19.81 2.03
C GLU A 260 18.10 19.61 3.56
N ASP A 261 19.22 19.79 4.25
CA ASP A 261 19.30 19.67 5.72
C ASP A 261 18.54 20.79 6.42
N GLU A 262 18.56 22.00 5.87
CA GLU A 262 17.80 23.15 6.35
C GLU A 262 16.30 22.98 6.10
N ILE A 263 15.92 22.46 4.92
CA ILE A 263 14.52 22.10 4.60
C ILE A 263 14.01 21.07 5.60
N GLN A 264 14.74 19.98 5.83
CA GLN A 264 14.34 18.92 6.76
C GLN A 264 14.18 19.43 8.20
N ARG A 265 15.12 20.28 8.66
CA ARG A 265 15.03 20.91 9.99
C ARG A 265 13.80 21.81 10.11
N THR A 266 13.53 22.61 9.09
CA THR A 266 12.39 23.52 9.03
C THR A 266 11.08 22.73 9.01
N VAL A 267 10.95 21.72 8.15
CA VAL A 267 9.77 20.83 8.10
C VAL A 267 9.50 20.20 9.46
N ARG A 268 10.52 19.63 10.12
CA ARG A 268 10.35 19.03 11.45
C ARG A 268 9.91 20.05 12.50
N GLN A 269 10.43 21.27 12.45
CA GLN A 269 9.97 22.33 13.35
C GLN A 269 8.49 22.64 13.10
N ARG A 270 8.11 22.82 11.85
CA ARG A 270 6.75 23.18 11.45
C ARG A 270 5.73 22.08 11.75
N LEU A 271 6.08 20.81 11.56
CA LEU A 271 5.27 19.67 12.00
C LEU A 271 4.97 19.71 13.51
N ARG A 272 5.95 20.11 14.34
CA ARG A 272 5.73 20.28 15.78
C ARG A 272 4.78 21.42 16.10
N GLU A 273 4.88 22.53 15.36
CA GLU A 273 3.97 23.68 15.52
C GLU A 273 2.51 23.29 15.23
N GLU A 274 2.29 22.32 14.35
CA GLU A 274 0.98 21.80 13.95
C GLU A 274 0.52 20.59 14.78
N GLY A 275 1.23 20.30 15.87
CA GLY A 275 0.81 19.30 16.86
C GLY A 275 1.35 17.88 16.62
N PHE A 276 2.16 17.64 15.58
CA PHE A 276 2.84 16.36 15.42
C PHE A 276 3.93 16.21 16.49
N ARG A 277 3.82 15.16 17.30
CA ARG A 277 4.78 14.91 18.37
C ARG A 277 6.11 14.43 17.78
N PRO A 278 7.27 14.84 18.34
CA PRO A 278 8.58 14.39 17.86
C PRO A 278 8.74 12.87 17.86
N GLU A 279 8.16 12.19 18.85
CA GLU A 279 8.14 10.73 18.94
C GLU A 279 7.54 10.08 17.69
N PHE A 280 6.44 10.61 17.18
CA PHE A 280 5.77 10.12 15.98
C PHE A 280 6.59 10.39 14.72
N VAL A 281 7.04 11.63 14.53
CA VAL A 281 7.82 12.02 13.34
C VAL A 281 9.11 11.21 13.23
N ASN A 282 9.75 10.88 14.35
CA ASN A 282 10.96 10.08 14.37
C ASN A 282 10.73 8.57 14.09
N ARG A 283 9.48 8.10 14.02
CA ARG A 283 9.14 6.72 13.60
C ARG A 283 8.79 6.59 12.12
N ILE A 284 8.71 7.70 11.41
CA ILE A 284 8.46 7.73 9.98
C ILE A 284 9.80 7.61 9.27
N ASP A 285 9.90 6.73 8.28
CA ASP A 285 11.18 6.53 7.58
C ASP A 285 11.53 7.75 6.74
N GLU A 286 10.57 8.33 6.01
CA GLU A 286 10.80 9.53 5.20
C GLU A 286 9.62 10.51 5.27
N VAL A 287 9.94 11.80 5.42
CA VAL A 287 8.99 12.91 5.27
C VAL A 287 9.23 13.56 3.91
N ILE A 288 8.21 13.53 3.05
CA ILE A 288 8.34 13.86 1.62
C ILE A 288 7.47 15.05 1.28
N ILE A 289 8.08 16.06 0.67
CA ILE A 289 7.41 17.28 0.23
C ILE A 289 6.97 17.12 -1.23
N PHE A 290 5.71 17.42 -1.50
CA PHE A 290 5.12 17.47 -2.83
C PHE A 290 4.93 18.91 -3.27
N HIS A 291 5.37 19.21 -4.48
CA HIS A 291 5.32 20.54 -5.05
C HIS A 291 4.07 20.75 -5.91
N GLN A 292 3.73 22.01 -6.16
CA GLN A 292 2.65 22.36 -7.08
C GLN A 292 2.95 21.86 -8.50
N ILE A 293 1.91 21.45 -9.20
CA ILE A 293 2.00 20.97 -10.58
C ILE A 293 2.14 22.17 -11.51
N SER A 294 3.22 22.20 -12.31
CA SER A 294 3.41 23.22 -13.33
C SER A 294 2.42 23.05 -14.49
N ARG A 295 2.21 24.10 -15.28
CA ARG A 295 1.34 24.04 -16.46
C ARG A 295 1.79 22.98 -17.47
N GLU A 296 3.10 22.81 -17.65
CA GLU A 296 3.68 21.79 -18.52
C GLU A 296 3.41 20.38 -17.96
N GLN A 297 3.61 20.19 -16.66
CA GLN A 297 3.28 18.93 -15.99
C GLN A 297 1.78 18.61 -16.11
N MET A 298 0.91 19.63 -16.06
CA MET A 298 -0.52 19.42 -16.26
C MET A 298 -0.86 18.84 -17.64
N LYS A 299 -0.17 19.25 -18.71
CA LYS A 299 -0.36 18.66 -20.05
C LYS A 299 -0.03 17.17 -20.06
N ASN A 300 1.07 16.78 -19.39
CA ASN A 300 1.44 15.37 -19.26
C ASN A 300 0.36 14.57 -18.49
N ILE A 301 -0.29 15.19 -17.48
CA ILE A 301 -1.40 14.56 -16.78
C ILE A 301 -2.63 14.42 -17.69
N VAL A 302 -2.91 15.39 -18.56
CA VAL A 302 -3.96 15.28 -19.60
C VAL A 302 -3.69 14.05 -20.47
N ASP A 303 -2.45 13.90 -20.97
CA ASP A 303 -2.06 12.75 -21.78
C ASP A 303 -2.28 11.42 -21.04
N ILE A 304 -1.86 11.33 -19.77
CA ILE A 304 -2.08 10.14 -18.94
C ILE A 304 -3.57 9.82 -18.81
N GLN A 305 -4.43 10.81 -18.52
CA GLN A 305 -5.86 10.58 -18.35
C GLN A 305 -6.54 10.17 -19.67
N VAL A 306 -6.19 10.80 -20.79
CA VAL A 306 -6.74 10.47 -22.11
C VAL A 306 -6.26 9.10 -22.59
N ASN A 307 -5.02 8.71 -22.27
CA ASN A 307 -4.51 7.38 -22.58
C ASN A 307 -5.29 6.26 -21.89
N ARG A 308 -5.96 6.53 -20.75
CA ARG A 308 -6.87 5.55 -20.11
C ARG A 308 -8.14 5.29 -20.93
N LEU A 309 -8.53 6.23 -21.81
CA LEU A 309 -9.69 6.08 -22.70
C LEU A 309 -9.34 5.27 -23.94
N ARG A 310 -8.10 5.38 -24.45
CA ARG A 310 -7.67 4.78 -25.72
C ARG A 310 -7.93 3.27 -25.81
N PRO A 311 -7.59 2.42 -24.82
CA PRO A 311 -7.88 0.99 -24.91
C PRO A 311 -9.36 0.67 -25.14
N ARG A 312 -10.27 1.42 -24.51
CA ARG A 312 -11.72 1.23 -24.66
C ARG A 312 -12.24 1.66 -26.02
N LEU A 313 -11.59 2.65 -26.66
CA LEU A 313 -11.90 3.07 -28.02
C LEU A 313 -11.31 2.10 -29.05
N ASP A 314 -10.15 1.54 -28.75
CA ASP A 314 -9.46 0.57 -29.60
C ASP A 314 -10.21 -0.77 -29.72
N GLU A 315 -10.99 -1.15 -28.70
CA GLU A 315 -11.96 -2.26 -28.79
C GLU A 315 -12.96 -2.09 -29.94
N ARG A 316 -13.19 -0.85 -30.40
CA ARG A 316 -14.02 -0.50 -31.57
C ARG A 316 -13.20 0.00 -32.76
N HIS A 317 -11.88 -0.18 -32.72
CA HIS A 317 -10.92 0.36 -33.69
C HIS A 317 -11.01 1.88 -33.88
N ILE A 318 -11.46 2.60 -32.84
CA ILE A 318 -11.57 4.05 -32.89
C ILE A 318 -10.24 4.66 -32.43
N THR A 319 -9.61 5.45 -33.29
CA THR A 319 -8.36 6.15 -32.97
C THR A 319 -8.66 7.55 -32.43
N LEU A 320 -7.98 7.97 -31.36
CA LEU A 320 -8.16 9.29 -30.74
C LEU A 320 -6.87 10.12 -30.76
N HIS A 321 -6.90 11.24 -31.48
CA HIS A 321 -5.85 12.24 -31.52
C HIS A 321 -6.31 13.55 -30.88
N LEU A 322 -5.43 14.12 -30.06
CA LEU A 322 -5.61 15.45 -29.45
C LEU A 322 -4.49 16.35 -29.97
N SER A 323 -4.86 17.52 -30.48
CA SER A 323 -3.88 18.56 -30.80
C SER A 323 -3.24 19.12 -29.52
N GLU A 324 -2.05 19.72 -29.65
CA GLU A 324 -1.41 20.41 -28.52
C GLU A 324 -2.29 21.56 -27.99
N GLY A 325 -3.06 22.23 -28.85
CA GLY A 325 -4.02 23.26 -28.42
C GLY A 325 -5.11 22.72 -27.51
N VAL A 326 -5.56 21.48 -27.73
CA VAL A 326 -6.54 20.82 -26.86
C VAL A 326 -5.93 20.46 -25.52
N LYS A 327 -4.70 19.93 -25.51
CA LYS A 327 -4.00 19.64 -24.25
C LYS A 327 -3.82 20.90 -23.42
N ASP A 328 -3.48 22.01 -24.05
CA ASP A 328 -3.34 23.32 -23.40
C ASP A 328 -4.65 23.79 -22.80
N LEU A 329 -5.74 23.68 -23.56
CA LEU A 329 -7.07 24.08 -23.11
C LEU A 329 -7.51 23.24 -21.90
N LEU A 330 -7.41 21.91 -21.99
CA LEU A 330 -7.75 20.99 -20.91
C LEU A 330 -6.86 21.18 -19.68
N ALA A 331 -5.57 21.46 -19.86
CA ALA A 331 -4.65 21.74 -18.77
C ALA A 331 -5.02 23.04 -18.02
N ASN A 332 -5.45 24.08 -18.74
CA ASN A 332 -5.87 25.34 -18.12
C ASN A 332 -7.20 25.21 -17.38
N GLU A 333 -8.18 24.54 -17.98
CA GLU A 333 -9.49 24.33 -17.34
C GLU A 333 -9.46 23.29 -16.22
N GLY A 334 -8.54 22.33 -16.31
CA GLY A 334 -8.39 21.24 -15.35
C GLY A 334 -7.51 21.59 -14.14
N TYR A 335 -6.82 22.73 -14.15
CA TYR A 335 -6.03 23.22 -13.03
C TYR A 335 -6.84 24.18 -12.15
N ASP A 336 -6.88 23.89 -10.86
CA ASP A 336 -7.44 24.77 -9.85
C ASP A 336 -6.37 25.10 -8.79
N PRO A 337 -6.14 26.39 -8.45
CA PRO A 337 -5.13 26.76 -7.46
C PRO A 337 -5.35 26.16 -6.06
N GLN A 338 -6.59 25.85 -5.68
CA GLN A 338 -6.94 25.22 -4.41
C GLN A 338 -6.92 23.69 -4.50
N PHE A 339 -7.35 23.12 -5.64
CA PHE A 339 -7.58 21.68 -5.80
C PHE A 339 -6.57 20.96 -6.71
N GLY A 340 -5.56 21.65 -7.25
CA GLY A 340 -4.56 21.10 -8.15
C GLY A 340 -5.17 20.47 -9.40
N ALA A 341 -4.75 19.25 -9.75
CA ALA A 341 -5.25 18.50 -10.91
C ALA A 341 -6.60 17.80 -10.66
N ARG A 342 -7.20 17.93 -9.47
CA ARG A 342 -8.41 17.17 -9.09
C ARG A 342 -9.61 17.38 -10.02
N PRO A 343 -9.88 18.59 -10.57
CA PRO A 343 -10.99 18.80 -11.51
C PRO A 343 -10.79 18.14 -12.88
N LEU A 344 -9.54 17.89 -13.28
CA LEU A 344 -9.19 17.51 -14.65
C LEU A 344 -9.97 16.29 -15.17
N LYS A 345 -10.12 15.25 -14.35
CA LYS A 345 -10.87 14.04 -14.74
C LYS A 345 -12.31 14.39 -15.15
N ARG A 346 -12.96 15.29 -14.42
CA ARG A 346 -14.34 15.72 -14.71
C ARG A 346 -14.39 16.58 -15.98
N ILE A 347 -13.38 17.41 -16.22
CA ILE A 347 -13.28 18.22 -17.44
C ILE A 347 -13.12 17.32 -18.66
N ILE A 348 -12.20 16.35 -18.63
CA ILE A 348 -12.01 15.38 -19.72
C ILE A 348 -13.29 14.57 -19.97
N GLN A 349 -13.96 14.10 -18.91
CA GLN A 349 -15.23 13.40 -19.04
C GLN A 349 -16.29 14.27 -19.75
N LYS A 350 -16.40 15.54 -19.37
CA LYS A 350 -17.39 16.46 -19.93
C LYS A 350 -17.09 16.85 -21.38
N GLU A 351 -15.85 17.21 -21.66
CA GLU A 351 -15.47 17.82 -22.93
C GLU A 351 -15.01 16.81 -23.98
N VAL A 352 -14.54 15.62 -23.57
CA VAL A 352 -14.06 14.56 -24.46
C VAL A 352 -15.01 13.37 -24.42
N GLU A 353 -15.11 12.66 -23.29
CA GLU A 353 -15.83 11.38 -23.22
C GLU A 353 -17.32 11.53 -23.59
N ASN A 354 -18.00 12.53 -23.04
CA ASN A 354 -19.43 12.74 -23.31
C ASN A 354 -19.70 13.11 -24.78
N ARG A 355 -18.77 13.80 -25.45
CA ARG A 355 -18.92 14.15 -26.87
C ARG A 355 -18.77 12.92 -27.75
N ILE A 356 -17.75 12.11 -27.47
CA ILE A 356 -17.54 10.83 -28.14
C ILE A 356 -18.75 9.90 -27.92
N ALA A 357 -19.22 9.77 -26.68
CA ALA A 357 -20.35 8.91 -26.35
C ALA A 357 -21.63 9.33 -27.09
N ARG A 358 -21.93 10.64 -27.17
CA ARG A 358 -23.09 11.13 -27.94
C ARG A 358 -22.96 10.83 -29.43
N ALA A 359 -21.79 11.10 -30.01
CA ALA A 359 -21.54 10.89 -31.43
C ALA A 359 -21.48 9.40 -31.83
N ILE A 360 -21.14 8.50 -30.90
CA ILE A 360 -21.32 7.06 -31.10
C ILE A 360 -22.81 6.69 -31.11
N LEU A 361 -23.60 7.23 -30.18
CA LEU A 361 -25.02 6.90 -30.03
C LEU A 361 -25.89 7.44 -31.17
N ASP A 362 -25.56 8.60 -31.72
CA ASP A 362 -26.26 9.19 -32.86
C ASP A 362 -25.78 8.65 -34.23
N GLY A 363 -24.74 7.82 -34.24
CA GLY A 363 -24.20 7.16 -35.43
C GLY A 363 -23.22 8.00 -36.26
N THR A 364 -22.81 9.17 -35.76
CA THR A 364 -21.78 10.02 -36.40
C THR A 364 -20.41 9.36 -36.37
N ILE A 365 -20.04 8.74 -35.25
CA ILE A 365 -18.82 7.93 -35.09
C ILE A 365 -19.16 6.47 -35.33
N ARG A 366 -18.36 5.80 -36.17
CA ARG A 366 -18.48 4.36 -36.43
C ARG A 366 -17.21 3.65 -35.99
N ASP A 367 -17.28 2.34 -35.93
CA ASP A 367 -16.10 1.51 -35.69
C ASP A 367 -15.07 1.75 -36.81
N GLY A 368 -13.79 1.86 -36.45
CA GLY A 368 -12.71 2.22 -37.37
C GLY A 368 -12.46 3.72 -37.55
N SER A 369 -13.32 4.60 -37.02
CA SER A 369 -13.16 6.05 -37.20
C SER A 369 -11.93 6.61 -36.49
N THR A 370 -11.37 7.68 -37.06
CA THR A 370 -10.32 8.49 -36.41
C THR A 370 -10.93 9.80 -35.91
N LEU A 371 -10.75 10.08 -34.63
CA LEU A 371 -11.25 11.27 -33.94
C LEU A 371 -10.12 12.26 -33.74
N ASN A 372 -10.24 13.43 -34.35
CA ASN A 372 -9.29 14.52 -34.21
C ASN A 372 -9.93 15.62 -33.37
N PHE A 373 -9.41 15.81 -32.15
CA PHE A 373 -9.80 16.95 -31.31
C PHE A 373 -8.84 18.11 -31.53
N ASP A 374 -9.40 19.28 -31.85
CA ASP A 374 -8.66 20.53 -31.96
C ASP A 374 -9.28 21.67 -31.11
N ALA A 375 -8.54 22.74 -30.89
CA ALA A 375 -8.98 23.90 -30.11
C ALA A 375 -9.16 25.12 -31.02
N GLN A 376 -10.42 25.54 -31.22
CA GLN A 376 -10.78 26.72 -32.02
C GLN A 376 -11.57 27.71 -31.16
N ASP A 377 -11.17 28.99 -31.17
CA ASP A 377 -11.79 30.06 -30.37
C ASP A 377 -11.97 29.73 -28.88
N GLY A 378 -11.01 28.99 -28.29
CA GLY A 378 -11.06 28.56 -26.90
C GLY A 378 -12.08 27.46 -26.61
N LYS A 379 -12.57 26.75 -27.63
CA LYS A 379 -13.48 25.61 -27.49
C LYS A 379 -12.89 24.37 -28.15
N LEU A 380 -13.11 23.20 -27.55
CA LEU A 380 -12.85 21.94 -28.23
C LEU A 380 -13.79 21.77 -29.42
N VAL A 381 -13.22 21.38 -30.55
CA VAL A 381 -13.91 20.93 -31.76
C VAL A 381 -13.47 19.49 -32.01
N MET A 382 -14.41 18.64 -32.40
CA MET A 382 -14.17 17.23 -32.71
C MET A 382 -14.47 17.02 -34.18
N GLU A 383 -13.46 16.55 -34.92
CA GLU A 383 -13.58 16.14 -36.32
C GLU A 383 -13.49 14.60 -36.39
N VAL A 384 -14.32 14.01 -37.25
CA VAL A 384 -14.41 12.56 -37.42
C VAL A 384 -14.01 12.22 -38.84
N GLU A 385 -12.93 11.47 -38.99
CA GLU A 385 -12.48 10.88 -40.24
C GLU A 385 -12.90 9.40 -40.28
N GLN A 386 -13.40 8.94 -41.43
CA GLN A 386 -13.89 7.57 -41.61
C GLN A 386 -12.88 6.67 -42.29
#